data_AF-I4B4A9-F1
#
_entry.id   AF-I4B4A9-F1
#
_cell.length_a   1.000
_cell.length_b   1.000
_cell.length_c   1.000
_cell.angle_alpha   90.00
_cell.angle_beta   90.00
_cell.angle_gamma   90.00
#
_symmetry.space_group_name_H-M   'P 1'
#
loop_
_entity.id
_entity.type
_entity.pdbx_description
1 polymer ?
#
loop_
_entity_poly.entity_id
_entity_poly.type
_entity_poly.pdbx_seq_one_letter_code
_entity_poly.pdbx_strand_id
1 'polypeptide(L)'
;MKHSPFKILTLCALAGITTYANDNGLGKAQQYTPNQANWKTFATKPFAGGTNTAHDPDGVGWIKRDQWDAAKWDGTVYDPTKMTKKQFAAAICPGVDRVRGLREVFYKHKPFADNKNPTKAEIDEWHRIAINHVRALVGYTSEDRQVKKDHCMFARALWGDERRFTNKWDSKYPGKLGSAAGPCLGSKNAHCGATFLPDNADQAPYLPEGHPGCKAQQGAEGVFSGPKSNIPWSIKWSRAFCNTLAAEGFWGGHVGPWFHREKFGLNFWDTDPANNNSNAVVRAKWTGKLMPNLFKKP
;
A
#
# COMPACT_ATOMS: atom_id res chain seq x y z
N MET A 1 -12.64 40.52 60.75
CA MET A 1 -12.94 40.32 59.32
C MET A 1 -11.77 39.61 58.66
N LYS A 2 -12.08 38.46 58.03
CA LYS A 2 -11.36 37.75 56.95
C LYS A 2 -9.97 37.16 57.26
N HIS A 3 -10.00 35.87 57.65
CA HIS A 3 -8.96 34.89 57.37
C HIS A 3 -8.76 34.72 55.85
N SER A 4 -7.50 34.54 55.44
CA SER A 4 -7.14 34.06 54.09
C SER A 4 -6.10 32.96 54.24
N PRO A 5 -6.38 31.69 53.85
CA PRO A 5 -5.37 30.64 53.82
C PRO A 5 -4.75 30.55 52.42
N PHE A 6 -3.41 30.49 52.39
CA PHE A 6 -2.64 30.11 51.21
C PHE A 6 -2.97 28.66 50.82
N LYS A 7 -3.51 28.46 49.62
CA LYS A 7 -3.61 27.13 48.99
C LYS A 7 -2.41 26.92 48.08
N ILE A 8 -1.56 25.95 48.44
CA ILE A 8 -0.55 25.37 47.54
C ILE A 8 -1.31 24.49 46.54
N LEU A 9 -1.30 24.86 45.26
CA LEU A 9 -1.78 24.01 44.18
C LEU A 9 -0.64 23.09 43.74
N THR A 10 -0.72 21.82 44.13
CA THR A 10 0.07 20.74 43.53
C THR A 10 -0.47 20.48 42.13
N LEU A 11 0.31 20.81 41.10
CA LEU A 11 0.00 20.51 39.70
C LEU A 11 0.35 19.03 39.43
N CYS A 12 -0.60 18.12 39.60
CA CYS A 12 -0.47 16.77 39.06
C CYS A 12 -0.65 16.85 37.53
N ALA A 13 0.43 16.68 36.78
CA ALA A 13 0.39 16.46 35.35
C ALA A 13 -0.24 15.09 35.06
N LEU A 14 -1.55 15.08 34.81
CA LEU A 14 -2.24 13.96 34.17
C LEU A 14 -1.79 13.91 32.71
N ALA A 15 -0.94 12.94 32.39
CA ALA A 15 -0.67 12.53 31.03
C ALA A 15 -1.99 12.07 30.40
N GLY A 16 -2.58 12.94 29.57
CA GLY A 16 -3.73 12.60 28.76
C GLY A 16 -3.36 11.50 27.78
N ILE A 17 -3.78 10.28 28.09
CA ILE A 17 -3.96 9.23 27.10
C ILE A 17 -5.08 9.74 26.20
N THR A 18 -4.72 10.28 25.02
CA THR A 18 -5.69 10.54 23.96
C THR A 18 -6.27 9.21 23.55
N THR A 19 -7.47 8.95 24.04
CA THR A 19 -8.36 7.92 23.52
C THR A 19 -8.64 8.27 22.07
N TYR A 20 -8.06 7.49 21.15
CA TYR A 20 -8.50 7.48 19.76
C TYR A 20 -9.97 7.10 19.77
N ALA A 21 -10.84 8.07 19.50
CA ALA A 21 -12.24 7.82 19.26
C ALA A 21 -12.31 6.80 18.12
N ASN A 22 -12.81 5.62 18.49
CA ASN A 22 -13.16 4.55 17.58
C ASN A 22 -14.33 5.06 16.74
N ASP A 23 -14.02 5.57 15.55
CA ASP A 23 -15.03 5.71 14.51
C ASP A 23 -15.36 4.30 14.00
N ASN A 24 -16.19 3.57 14.75
CA ASN A 24 -16.83 2.33 14.32
C ASN A 24 -17.92 2.59 13.25
N GLY A 25 -17.81 3.69 12.50
CA GLY A 25 -18.62 3.97 11.34
C GLY A 25 -18.11 3.15 10.16
N LEU A 26 -18.61 1.91 10.02
CA LEU A 26 -18.66 1.24 8.72
C LEU A 26 -19.66 1.99 7.80
N GLY A 27 -19.42 3.28 7.54
CA GLY A 27 -19.82 3.85 6.27
C GLY A 27 -19.13 2.99 5.20
N LYS A 28 -19.88 2.54 4.18
CA LYS A 28 -19.33 1.70 3.11
C LYS A 28 -17.97 2.24 2.70
N ALA A 29 -16.91 1.42 2.88
CA ALA A 29 -15.57 1.81 2.47
C ALA A 29 -15.66 2.31 1.02
N GLN A 30 -15.14 3.51 0.77
CA GLN A 30 -15.16 4.05 -0.59
C GLN A 30 -14.15 3.28 -1.44
N GLN A 31 -14.60 2.77 -2.59
CA GLN A 31 -13.74 2.13 -3.58
C GLN A 31 -12.97 3.19 -4.37
N TYR A 32 -11.65 3.03 -4.48
CA TYR A 32 -10.76 3.87 -5.29
C TYR A 32 -10.18 3.11 -6.48
N THR A 33 -10.01 1.79 -6.35
CA THR A 33 -9.64 0.93 -7.47
C THR A 33 -10.76 0.94 -8.53
N PRO A 34 -10.46 1.23 -9.81
CA PRO A 34 -11.47 1.20 -10.86
C PRO A 34 -12.14 -0.18 -11.02
N ASN A 35 -13.39 -0.19 -11.45
CA ASN A 35 -14.14 -1.43 -11.71
C ASN A 35 -13.46 -2.30 -12.79
N GLN A 36 -12.78 -1.65 -13.74
CA GLN A 36 -12.05 -2.26 -14.85
C GLN A 36 -10.83 -3.07 -14.39
N ALA A 37 -10.31 -2.85 -13.17
CA ALA A 37 -9.20 -3.64 -12.65
C ALA A 37 -9.62 -5.12 -12.56
N ASN A 38 -9.00 -5.98 -13.37
CA ASN A 38 -9.34 -7.40 -13.42
C ASN A 38 -8.62 -8.17 -12.32
N TRP A 39 -9.27 -8.27 -11.16
CA TRP A 39 -8.75 -9.00 -9.99
C TRP A 39 -9.40 -10.37 -9.80
N LYS A 40 -10.07 -10.91 -10.83
CA LYS A 40 -10.75 -12.22 -10.75
C LYS A 40 -9.81 -13.34 -10.31
N THR A 41 -8.59 -13.37 -10.84
CA THR A 41 -7.60 -14.40 -10.47
C THR A 41 -7.13 -14.25 -9.03
N PHE A 42 -7.03 -13.03 -8.50
CA PHE A 42 -6.62 -12.80 -7.12
C PHE A 42 -7.68 -13.20 -6.09
N ALA A 43 -8.95 -13.29 -6.48
CA ALA A 43 -10.01 -13.82 -5.62
C ALA A 43 -9.98 -15.36 -5.53
N THR A 44 -9.49 -16.05 -6.57
CA THR A 44 -9.58 -17.52 -6.65
C THR A 44 -8.24 -18.22 -6.40
N LYS A 45 -7.15 -17.73 -6.99
CA LYS A 45 -5.82 -18.37 -6.93
C LYS A 45 -5.31 -18.61 -5.50
N PRO A 46 -5.53 -17.71 -4.52
CA PRO A 46 -5.08 -17.96 -3.16
C PRO A 46 -5.64 -19.23 -2.53
N PHE A 47 -6.79 -19.71 -2.98
CA PHE A 47 -7.47 -20.88 -2.43
C PHE A 47 -7.29 -22.15 -3.29
N ALA A 48 -6.82 -22.02 -4.53
CA ALA A 48 -6.73 -23.12 -5.49
C ALA A 48 -5.89 -24.32 -5.01
N GLY A 49 -4.88 -24.07 -4.17
CA GLY A 49 -4.02 -25.13 -3.61
C GLY A 49 -4.52 -25.73 -2.28
N GLY A 50 -5.65 -25.27 -1.74
CA GLY A 50 -6.18 -25.72 -0.43
C GLY A 50 -5.35 -25.31 0.79
N THR A 51 -4.18 -24.70 0.61
CA THR A 51 -3.30 -24.26 1.70
C THR A 51 -3.88 -23.08 2.48
N ASN A 52 -4.45 -22.09 1.79
CA ASN A 52 -5.07 -20.94 2.45
C ASN A 52 -6.57 -21.15 2.64
N THR A 53 -7.10 -20.61 3.73
CA THR A 53 -8.52 -20.70 4.07
C THR A 53 -9.27 -19.38 3.95
N ALA A 54 -8.53 -18.25 3.98
CA ALA A 54 -9.06 -16.90 3.82
C ALA A 54 -7.93 -15.90 3.44
N HIS A 55 -8.28 -14.64 3.17
CA HIS A 55 -7.33 -13.58 2.83
C HIS A 55 -6.69 -12.89 4.04
N ASP A 56 -7.14 -13.16 5.26
CA ASP A 56 -6.59 -12.62 6.50
C ASP A 56 -5.30 -13.35 6.92
N PRO A 57 -4.51 -12.80 7.87
CA PRO A 57 -3.24 -13.38 8.28
C PRO A 57 -3.32 -14.81 8.82
N ASP A 58 -4.35 -15.18 9.60
CA ASP A 58 -4.48 -16.56 10.09
C ASP A 58 -5.01 -17.52 9.01
N GLY A 59 -5.58 -16.99 7.92
CA GLY A 59 -5.96 -17.76 6.75
C GLY A 59 -4.78 -18.18 5.86
N VAL A 60 -3.56 -17.65 6.11
CA VAL A 60 -2.35 -17.96 5.34
C VAL A 60 -1.70 -19.26 5.84
N GLY A 61 -1.93 -20.38 5.16
CA GLY A 61 -1.56 -21.70 5.70
C GLY A 61 -0.07 -22.03 5.73
N TRP A 62 0.79 -21.32 4.98
CA TRP A 62 2.24 -21.56 5.03
C TRP A 62 2.98 -20.68 6.06
N ILE A 63 2.29 -19.69 6.65
CA ILE A 63 2.88 -18.87 7.71
C ILE A 63 2.40 -19.42 9.04
N LYS A 64 3.32 -20.08 9.75
CA LYS A 64 3.02 -20.73 11.02
C LYS A 64 2.75 -19.71 12.12
N ARG A 65 2.09 -20.17 13.18
CA ARG A 65 1.72 -19.32 14.32
C ARG A 65 2.92 -18.67 15.01
N ASP A 66 3.98 -19.45 15.25
CA ASP A 66 5.25 -18.99 15.81
C ASP A 66 5.92 -17.90 14.95
N GLN A 67 5.80 -18.02 13.62
CA GLN A 67 6.28 -17.01 12.69
C GLN A 67 5.51 -15.70 12.78
N TRP A 68 4.22 -15.76 13.07
CA TRP A 68 3.42 -14.57 13.38
C TRP A 68 3.76 -13.98 14.74
N ASP A 69 3.87 -14.82 15.77
CA ASP A 69 4.18 -14.38 17.12
C ASP A 69 5.59 -13.73 17.20
N ALA A 70 6.59 -14.26 16.49
CA ALA A 70 7.93 -13.64 16.37
C ALA A 70 7.94 -12.33 15.57
N ALA A 71 6.92 -12.12 14.73
CA ALA A 71 6.74 -10.92 13.93
C ALA A 71 5.89 -9.86 14.63
N LYS A 72 5.52 -10.03 15.91
CA LYS A 72 4.83 -8.98 16.66
C LYS A 72 5.66 -7.70 16.73
N TRP A 73 4.96 -6.58 16.79
CA TRP A 73 5.53 -5.28 17.08
C TRP A 73 5.20 -4.89 18.52
N ASP A 74 6.23 -4.46 19.25
CA ASP A 74 6.15 -4.05 20.65
C ASP A 74 6.04 -2.52 20.81
N GLY A 75 5.95 -1.78 19.70
CA GLY A 75 5.94 -0.31 19.68
C GLY A 75 7.31 0.31 19.50
N THR A 76 8.39 -0.47 19.39
CA THR A 76 9.74 0.04 19.12
C THR A 76 9.80 0.80 17.79
N VAL A 77 10.26 2.05 17.82
CA VAL A 77 10.57 2.81 16.61
C VAL A 77 11.92 2.36 16.06
N TYR A 78 11.94 1.95 14.80
CA TYR A 78 13.15 1.55 14.09
C TYR A 78 13.80 2.76 13.43
N ASP A 79 14.90 3.23 14.01
CA ASP A 79 15.69 4.34 13.49
C ASP A 79 16.64 3.85 12.37
N PRO A 80 16.39 4.25 11.10
CA PRO A 80 17.19 3.80 9.97
C PRO A 80 18.62 4.35 9.98
N THR A 81 18.93 5.37 10.78
CA THR A 81 20.31 5.91 10.89
C THR A 81 21.19 5.07 11.81
N LYS A 82 20.58 4.22 12.64
CA LYS A 82 21.28 3.36 13.62
C LYS A 82 21.45 1.92 13.12
N MET A 83 21.05 1.64 11.88
CA MET A 83 21.02 0.30 11.32
C MET A 83 21.64 0.29 9.93
N THR A 84 22.36 -0.77 9.60
CA THR A 84 22.67 -1.06 8.19
C THR A 84 21.37 -1.33 7.43
N LYS A 85 21.40 -1.16 6.11
CA LYS A 85 20.28 -1.52 5.22
C LYS A 85 19.68 -2.90 5.53
N LYS A 86 20.55 -3.91 5.70
CA LYS A 86 20.15 -5.29 5.97
C LYS A 86 19.47 -5.44 7.34
N GLN A 87 20.04 -4.81 8.39
CA GLN A 87 19.45 -4.82 9.73
C GLN A 87 18.10 -4.12 9.75
N PHE A 88 17.98 -2.96 9.09
CA PHE A 88 16.72 -2.23 9.02
C PHE A 88 15.64 -3.03 8.28
N ALA A 89 15.98 -3.62 7.13
CA ALA A 89 15.05 -4.46 6.40
C ALA A 89 14.60 -5.68 7.21
N ALA A 90 15.50 -6.37 7.92
CA ALA A 90 15.15 -7.49 8.78
C ALA A 90 14.33 -7.10 10.01
N ALA A 91 14.55 -5.88 10.55
CA ALA A 91 13.78 -5.34 11.66
C ALA A 91 12.32 -5.09 11.26
N ILE A 92 12.10 -4.49 10.08
CA ILE A 92 10.75 -4.19 9.56
C ILE A 92 10.09 -5.43 8.95
N CYS A 93 10.85 -6.26 8.23
CA CYS A 93 10.37 -7.43 7.49
C CYS A 93 11.09 -8.71 7.95
N PRO A 94 10.62 -9.37 9.03
CA PRO A 94 11.15 -10.66 9.49
C PRO A 94 11.04 -11.78 8.45
N GLY A 95 10.26 -11.58 7.39
CA GLY A 95 10.28 -12.35 6.15
C GLY A 95 9.64 -11.53 5.03
N VAL A 96 9.79 -11.99 3.78
CA VAL A 96 9.28 -11.25 2.60
C VAL A 96 7.76 -11.07 2.59
N ASP A 97 7.02 -11.97 3.26
CA ASP A 97 5.55 -11.91 3.40
C ASP A 97 5.09 -11.20 4.68
N ARG A 98 6.01 -10.98 5.63
CA ARG A 98 5.68 -10.56 6.99
C ARG A 98 6.32 -9.21 7.27
N VAL A 99 5.50 -8.16 7.22
CA VAL A 99 5.83 -6.89 7.88
C VAL A 99 5.54 -7.05 9.37
N ARG A 100 6.49 -6.63 10.20
CA ARG A 100 6.37 -6.71 11.66
C ARG A 100 5.11 -6.00 12.15
N GLY A 101 4.31 -6.65 13.00
CA GLY A 101 3.06 -6.12 13.57
C GLY A 101 1.84 -6.16 12.64
N LEU A 102 2.01 -6.56 11.37
CA LEU A 102 0.94 -6.47 10.37
C LEU A 102 -0.29 -7.32 10.73
N ARG A 103 -0.08 -8.47 11.37
CA ARG A 103 -1.15 -9.36 11.81
C ARG A 103 -2.03 -8.69 12.86
N GLU A 104 -1.41 -8.09 13.88
CA GLU A 104 -2.12 -7.40 14.96
C GLU A 104 -2.91 -6.21 14.41
N VAL A 105 -2.32 -5.47 13.47
CA VAL A 105 -2.99 -4.35 12.78
C VAL A 105 -4.19 -4.82 11.99
N PHE A 106 -4.08 -5.93 11.25
CA PHE A 106 -5.21 -6.49 10.51
C PHE A 106 -6.39 -6.79 11.46
N TYR A 107 -6.15 -7.50 12.56
CA TYR A 107 -7.23 -7.87 13.47
C TYR A 107 -7.75 -6.74 14.35
N LYS A 108 -6.93 -5.70 14.58
CA LYS A 108 -7.38 -4.47 15.22
C LYS A 108 -8.39 -3.72 14.34
N HIS A 109 -8.11 -3.62 13.04
CA HIS A 109 -8.92 -2.84 12.12
C HIS A 109 -10.04 -3.63 11.44
N LYS A 110 -9.95 -4.96 11.39
CA LYS A 110 -10.91 -5.86 10.73
C LYS A 110 -11.32 -5.33 9.34
N PRO A 111 -10.36 -5.13 8.41
CA PRO A 111 -10.61 -4.37 7.19
C PRO A 111 -11.57 -5.06 6.22
N PHE A 112 -11.79 -6.37 6.38
CA PHE A 112 -12.64 -7.18 5.51
C PHE A 112 -13.86 -7.65 6.31
N ALA A 113 -15.07 -7.40 5.81
CA ALA A 113 -16.30 -7.93 6.37
C ALA A 113 -16.40 -9.45 6.16
N ASP A 114 -15.93 -9.93 5.00
CA ASP A 114 -15.72 -11.35 4.70
C ASP A 114 -14.24 -11.56 4.32
N ASN A 115 -13.49 -12.21 5.22
CA ASN A 115 -12.08 -12.52 4.97
C ASN A 115 -11.88 -13.44 3.75
N LYS A 116 -12.90 -14.17 3.27
CA LYS A 116 -12.79 -14.98 2.06
C LYS A 116 -13.03 -14.21 0.78
N ASN A 117 -13.85 -13.16 0.83
CA ASN A 117 -14.27 -12.40 -0.35
C ASN A 117 -14.20 -10.87 -0.11
N PRO A 118 -13.02 -10.31 0.19
CA PRO A 118 -12.91 -8.88 0.40
C PRO A 118 -13.21 -8.12 -0.90
N THR A 119 -13.96 -7.04 -0.77
CA THR A 119 -14.26 -6.12 -1.86
C THR A 119 -13.03 -5.27 -2.20
N LYS A 120 -13.02 -4.67 -3.40
CA LYS A 120 -11.96 -3.72 -3.79
C LYS A 120 -11.83 -2.56 -2.81
N ALA A 121 -12.96 -2.02 -2.32
CA ALA A 121 -12.96 -0.93 -1.36
C ALA A 121 -12.28 -1.29 -0.03
N GLU A 122 -12.55 -2.49 0.48
CA GLU A 122 -11.93 -3.02 1.68
C GLU A 122 -10.43 -3.28 1.48
N ILE A 123 -10.03 -3.77 0.30
CA ILE A 123 -8.62 -3.93 -0.08
C ILE A 123 -7.92 -2.56 -0.18
N ASP A 124 -8.56 -1.55 -0.77
CA ASP A 124 -8.03 -0.19 -0.87
C ASP A 124 -7.78 0.40 0.52
N GLU A 125 -8.73 0.21 1.44
CA GLU A 125 -8.61 0.65 2.83
C GLU A 125 -7.55 -0.13 3.60
N TRP A 126 -7.48 -1.45 3.39
CA TRP A 126 -6.43 -2.28 3.96
C TRP A 126 -5.04 -1.77 3.57
N HIS A 127 -4.81 -1.47 2.29
CA HIS A 127 -3.53 -0.92 1.85
C HIS A 127 -3.19 0.41 2.50
N ARG A 128 -4.18 1.30 2.69
CA ARG A 128 -3.97 2.57 3.42
C ARG A 128 -3.53 2.31 4.86
N ILE A 129 -4.24 1.43 5.58
CA ILE A 129 -3.93 1.03 6.96
C ILE A 129 -2.51 0.43 7.03
N ALA A 130 -2.20 -0.48 6.12
CA ALA A 130 -0.94 -1.21 6.12
C ALA A 130 0.27 -0.33 5.79
N ILE A 131 0.15 0.62 4.85
CA ILE A 131 1.19 1.62 4.56
C ILE A 131 1.41 2.54 5.77
N ASN A 132 0.33 2.96 6.42
CA ASN A 132 0.42 3.78 7.63
C ASN A 132 1.04 3.03 8.80
N HIS A 133 0.83 1.72 8.89
CA HIS A 133 1.55 0.88 9.85
C HIS A 133 3.06 0.85 9.56
N VAL A 134 3.47 0.69 8.31
CA VAL A 134 4.89 0.79 7.92
C VAL A 134 5.50 2.14 8.33
N ARG A 135 4.73 3.23 8.19
CA ARG A 135 5.13 4.56 8.67
C ARG A 135 5.26 4.62 10.19
N ALA A 136 4.34 4.01 10.92
CA ALA A 136 4.40 3.95 12.38
C ALA A 136 5.66 3.23 12.89
N LEU A 137 6.13 2.17 12.19
CA LEU A 137 7.36 1.46 12.54
C LEU A 137 8.61 2.35 12.54
N VAL A 138 8.59 3.49 11.83
CA VAL A 138 9.68 4.48 11.78
C VAL A 138 9.32 5.79 12.47
N GLY A 139 8.26 5.79 13.30
CA GLY A 139 7.84 6.96 14.08
C GLY A 139 7.03 8.00 13.29
N TYR A 140 6.55 7.69 12.08
CA TYR A 140 5.75 8.60 11.27
C TYR A 140 4.26 8.47 11.62
N THR A 141 3.91 8.86 12.85
CA THR A 141 2.58 8.65 13.43
C THR A 141 1.67 9.87 13.41
N SER A 142 2.19 11.07 13.16
CA SER A 142 1.36 12.27 13.12
C SER A 142 0.36 12.25 11.95
N GLU A 143 -0.73 12.98 12.08
CA GLU A 143 -1.83 12.98 11.11
C GLU A 143 -1.38 13.44 9.71
N ASP A 144 -0.51 14.45 9.65
CA ASP A 144 0.08 14.96 8.42
C ASP A 144 1.04 13.95 7.73
N ARG A 145 1.37 12.86 8.42
CA ARG A 145 2.21 11.76 7.92
C ARG A 145 1.40 10.57 7.41
N GLN A 146 0.08 10.58 7.55
CA GLN A 146 -0.75 9.48 7.08
C GLN A 146 -0.95 9.54 5.56
N VAL A 147 -0.86 8.39 4.90
CA VAL A 147 -1.15 8.25 3.47
C VAL A 147 -2.66 8.29 3.24
N LYS A 148 -3.06 8.88 2.12
CA LYS A 148 -4.44 9.01 1.65
C LYS A 148 -4.60 8.32 0.30
N LYS A 149 -5.72 7.63 0.11
CA LYS A 149 -6.12 7.05 -1.18
C LYS A 149 -6.46 8.18 -2.16
N ASP A 150 -6.11 8.04 -3.44
CA ASP A 150 -6.39 9.05 -4.47
C ASP A 150 -6.88 8.39 -5.78
N HIS A 151 -8.09 8.73 -6.21
CA HIS A 151 -8.76 8.09 -7.37
C HIS A 151 -7.88 8.13 -8.62
N CYS A 152 -7.20 9.26 -8.84
CA CYS A 152 -6.32 9.41 -9.98
C CYS A 152 -5.08 8.54 -9.88
N MET A 153 -4.53 8.30 -8.69
CA MET A 153 -3.39 7.38 -8.55
C MET A 153 -3.79 5.92 -8.80
N PHE A 154 -4.97 5.50 -8.33
CA PHE A 154 -5.48 4.15 -8.60
C PHE A 154 -5.77 3.95 -10.10
N ALA A 155 -6.47 4.91 -10.73
CA ALA A 155 -6.74 4.87 -12.16
C ALA A 155 -5.45 4.88 -13.01
N ARG A 156 -4.48 5.74 -12.67
CA ARG A 156 -3.18 5.80 -13.38
C ARG A 156 -2.32 4.56 -13.16
N ALA A 157 -2.43 3.89 -12.03
CA ALA A 157 -1.77 2.61 -11.83
C ALA A 157 -2.37 1.57 -12.78
N LEU A 158 -3.70 1.50 -12.89
CA LEU A 158 -4.38 0.60 -13.82
C LEU A 158 -4.06 0.93 -15.28
N TRP A 159 -4.15 2.19 -15.71
CA TRP A 159 -3.84 2.57 -17.11
C TRP A 159 -2.41 2.24 -17.49
N GLY A 160 -1.45 2.41 -16.56
CA GLY A 160 -0.06 2.01 -16.77
C GLY A 160 0.09 0.50 -16.97
N ASP A 161 -0.65 -0.32 -16.23
CA ASP A 161 -0.65 -1.77 -16.41
C ASP A 161 -1.40 -2.22 -17.65
N GLU A 162 -2.56 -1.64 -17.96
CA GLU A 162 -3.27 -1.90 -19.23
C GLU A 162 -2.38 -1.56 -20.41
N ARG A 163 -1.64 -0.45 -20.36
CA ARG A 163 -0.62 -0.12 -21.37
C ARG A 163 0.48 -1.17 -21.44
N ARG A 164 1.00 -1.60 -20.29
CA ARG A 164 2.13 -2.52 -20.20
C ARG A 164 1.78 -3.91 -20.76
N PHE A 165 0.58 -4.39 -20.48
CA PHE A 165 0.22 -5.80 -20.67
C PHE A 165 -0.85 -6.03 -21.75
N THR A 166 -1.39 -4.98 -22.36
CA THR A 166 -2.38 -5.08 -23.44
C THR A 166 -2.11 -4.05 -24.54
N ASN A 167 -2.74 -4.22 -25.70
CA ASN A 167 -2.74 -3.25 -26.80
C ASN A 167 -3.97 -2.32 -26.77
N LYS A 168 -4.77 -2.37 -25.69
CA LYS A 168 -6.08 -1.70 -25.58
C LYS A 168 -6.05 -0.23 -25.99
N TRP A 169 -4.97 0.45 -25.65
CA TRP A 169 -4.81 1.89 -25.83
C TRP A 169 -4.06 2.27 -27.11
N ASP A 170 -3.42 1.31 -27.79
CA ASP A 170 -2.37 1.60 -28.78
C ASP A 170 -2.92 2.21 -30.08
N SER A 171 -4.13 1.81 -30.49
CA SER A 171 -4.75 2.34 -31.70
C SER A 171 -5.20 3.80 -31.55
N LYS A 172 -5.82 4.18 -30.43
CA LYS A 172 -6.29 5.55 -30.18
C LYS A 172 -5.17 6.48 -29.70
N TYR A 173 -4.19 5.94 -28.98
CA TYR A 173 -3.08 6.69 -28.41
C TYR A 173 -1.75 6.08 -28.87
N PRO A 174 -1.33 6.34 -30.12
CA PRO A 174 -0.05 5.87 -30.63
C PRO A 174 1.11 6.61 -29.98
N GLY A 175 2.33 6.18 -30.28
CA GLY A 175 3.54 6.76 -29.70
C GLY A 175 4.78 5.94 -30.00
N LYS A 176 5.85 6.22 -29.26
CA LYS A 176 7.12 5.48 -29.37
C LYS A 176 7.08 4.25 -28.48
N LEU A 177 7.33 3.07 -29.08
CA LEU A 177 7.43 1.80 -28.36
C LEU A 177 8.42 1.91 -27.19
N GLY A 178 7.97 1.52 -25.99
CA GLY A 178 8.78 1.53 -24.78
C GLY A 178 9.00 2.90 -24.16
N SER A 179 8.35 3.95 -24.67
CA SER A 179 8.37 5.27 -24.03
C SER A 179 7.63 5.27 -22.70
N ALA A 180 7.83 6.30 -21.89
CA ALA A 180 7.11 6.44 -20.63
C ALA A 180 5.59 6.55 -20.82
N ALA A 181 5.08 6.92 -22.00
CA ALA A 181 3.63 7.00 -22.27
C ALA A 181 3.08 5.75 -23.00
N GLY A 182 3.95 4.97 -23.64
CA GLY A 182 3.58 3.83 -24.48
C GLY A 182 3.53 4.17 -25.97
N PRO A 183 3.21 3.20 -26.85
CA PRO A 183 2.87 1.78 -26.60
C PRO A 183 3.95 0.98 -25.85
N CYS A 184 3.56 -0.12 -25.20
CA CYS A 184 4.48 -0.90 -24.33
C CYS A 184 4.62 -2.38 -24.65
N LEU A 185 3.67 -2.99 -25.35
CA LEU A 185 3.77 -4.40 -25.70
C LEU A 185 5.02 -4.66 -26.55
N GLY A 186 5.81 -5.65 -26.13
CA GLY A 186 7.12 -5.96 -26.74
C GLY A 186 8.29 -5.14 -26.19
N SER A 187 8.07 -4.13 -25.34
CA SER A 187 9.15 -3.37 -24.72
C SER A 187 9.75 -4.06 -23.50
N LYS A 188 11.07 -3.91 -23.30
CA LYS A 188 11.77 -4.28 -22.06
C LYS A 188 11.74 -3.18 -20.98
N ASN A 189 11.23 -1.99 -21.27
CA ASN A 189 11.15 -0.91 -20.29
C ASN A 189 10.04 -1.17 -19.26
N ALA A 190 10.43 -1.45 -18.01
CA ALA A 190 9.50 -1.69 -16.91
C ALA A 190 8.59 -0.48 -16.59
N HIS A 191 9.11 0.74 -16.81
CA HIS A 191 8.38 2.00 -16.60
C HIS A 191 7.57 2.45 -17.82
N CYS A 192 7.47 1.62 -18.86
CA CYS A 192 6.58 1.95 -19.97
C CYS A 192 5.13 2.07 -19.47
N GLY A 193 4.44 3.12 -19.93
CA GLY A 193 3.07 3.46 -19.48
C GLY A 193 3.01 4.31 -18.22
N ALA A 194 4.15 4.59 -17.57
CA ALA A 194 4.19 5.39 -16.33
C ALA A 194 3.55 6.78 -16.44
N THR A 195 3.71 7.43 -17.57
CA THR A 195 3.18 8.77 -17.83
C THR A 195 1.90 8.75 -18.66
N PHE A 196 1.41 7.57 -19.03
CA PHE A 196 0.19 7.46 -19.81
C PHE A 196 -1.00 8.06 -19.06
N LEU A 197 -1.75 8.90 -19.79
CA LEU A 197 -2.94 9.59 -19.32
C LEU A 197 -3.88 9.69 -20.53
N PRO A 198 -4.99 8.93 -20.57
CA PRO A 198 -5.95 9.03 -21.66
C PRO A 198 -6.71 10.37 -21.58
N ASP A 199 -7.44 10.72 -22.65
CA ASP A 199 -8.31 11.89 -22.67
C ASP A 199 -9.45 11.79 -21.63
N ASN A 200 -10.10 12.91 -21.32
CA ASN A 200 -11.12 12.94 -20.25
C ASN A 200 -12.30 11.98 -20.52
N ALA A 201 -12.66 11.77 -21.79
CA ALA A 201 -13.77 10.88 -22.15
C ALA A 201 -13.43 9.43 -21.81
N ASP A 202 -12.20 9.01 -22.09
CA ASP A 202 -11.71 7.66 -21.80
C ASP A 202 -11.34 7.46 -20.32
N GLN A 203 -11.09 8.55 -19.58
CA GLN A 203 -10.91 8.48 -18.14
C GLN A 203 -12.23 8.27 -17.39
N ALA A 204 -13.33 8.85 -17.88
CA ALA A 204 -14.61 8.88 -17.17
C ALA A 204 -15.10 7.50 -16.67
N PRO A 205 -14.99 6.39 -17.44
CA PRO A 205 -15.40 5.07 -16.96
C PRO A 205 -14.60 4.55 -15.75
N TYR A 206 -13.39 5.06 -15.52
CA TYR A 206 -12.47 4.60 -14.48
C TYR A 206 -12.60 5.39 -13.17
N LEU A 207 -13.36 6.48 -13.18
CA LEU A 207 -13.47 7.41 -12.07
C LEU A 207 -14.91 7.39 -11.51
N PRO A 208 -15.11 7.82 -10.26
CA PRO A 208 -16.45 8.02 -9.74
C PRO A 208 -17.25 9.00 -10.59
N GLU A 209 -18.57 8.83 -10.62
CA GLU A 209 -19.46 9.76 -11.31
C GLU A 209 -19.24 11.20 -10.82
N GLY A 210 -19.13 12.14 -11.75
CA GLY A 210 -18.86 13.56 -11.47
C GLY A 210 -17.42 13.87 -11.02
N HIS A 211 -16.54 12.88 -10.88
CA HIS A 211 -15.14 13.14 -10.54
C HIS A 211 -14.43 13.86 -11.71
N PRO A 212 -13.66 14.94 -11.45
CA PRO A 212 -12.94 15.63 -12.51
C PRO A 212 -11.88 14.73 -13.15
N GLY A 213 -11.61 14.94 -14.45
CA GLY A 213 -10.54 14.25 -15.14
C GLY A 213 -9.19 14.41 -14.43
N CYS A 214 -8.45 13.32 -14.33
CA CYS A 214 -7.11 13.27 -13.80
C CYS A 214 -6.12 14.01 -14.71
N LYS A 215 -5.15 14.66 -14.09
CA LYS A 215 -4.13 15.47 -14.78
C LYS A 215 -2.75 14.87 -14.60
N ALA A 216 -1.83 15.26 -15.49
CA ALA A 216 -0.41 15.09 -15.25
C ALA A 216 -0.02 15.84 -13.97
N GLN A 217 0.64 15.17 -13.04
CA GLN A 217 1.08 15.76 -11.79
C GLN A 217 2.38 15.11 -11.33
N GLN A 218 3.15 15.86 -10.54
CA GLN A 218 4.38 15.35 -9.95
C GLN A 218 4.08 14.17 -9.02
N GLY A 219 5.03 13.24 -8.94
CA GLY A 219 4.82 12.02 -8.20
C GLY A 219 5.98 11.05 -8.31
N ALA A 220 5.72 9.82 -7.91
CA ALA A 220 6.64 8.70 -8.09
C ALA A 220 5.87 7.48 -8.59
N GLU A 221 6.59 6.58 -9.25
CA GLU A 221 6.11 5.25 -9.62
C GLU A 221 7.05 4.19 -9.07
N GLY A 222 6.48 3.08 -8.63
CA GLY A 222 7.20 1.81 -8.53
C GLY A 222 6.47 0.71 -9.28
N VAL A 223 7.23 -0.18 -9.92
CA VAL A 223 6.70 -1.40 -10.57
C VAL A 223 7.40 -2.60 -9.94
N PHE A 224 6.65 -3.43 -9.23
CA PHE A 224 7.19 -4.50 -8.40
C PHE A 224 6.65 -5.86 -8.84
N SER A 225 7.52 -6.82 -9.10
CA SER A 225 7.12 -8.19 -9.50
C SER A 225 7.34 -9.24 -8.40
N GLY A 226 7.65 -8.80 -7.17
CA GLY A 226 7.86 -9.68 -6.02
C GLY A 226 6.59 -10.44 -5.55
N PRO A 227 5.40 -9.82 -5.56
CA PRO A 227 4.16 -10.50 -5.18
C PRO A 227 3.80 -11.66 -6.11
N LYS A 228 3.02 -12.61 -5.58
CA LYS A 228 2.45 -13.73 -6.34
C LYS A 228 0.93 -13.63 -6.41
N SER A 229 0.37 -14.17 -7.48
CA SER A 229 -1.08 -14.13 -7.73
C SER A 229 -1.87 -14.95 -6.72
N ASN A 230 -1.32 -16.06 -6.24
CA ASN A 230 -1.90 -16.93 -5.19
C ASN A 230 -1.64 -16.50 -3.74
N ILE A 231 -1.13 -15.29 -3.50
CA ILE A 231 -0.96 -14.79 -2.13
C ILE A 231 -2.23 -14.07 -1.63
N PRO A 232 -2.67 -14.32 -0.38
CA PRO A 232 -3.73 -13.58 0.32
C PRO A 232 -3.59 -12.05 0.30
N TRP A 233 -4.71 -11.31 0.24
CA TRP A 233 -4.70 -9.84 0.17
C TRP A 233 -4.07 -9.18 1.39
N SER A 234 -4.18 -9.78 2.58
CA SER A 234 -3.54 -9.26 3.80
C SER A 234 -2.03 -9.04 3.63
N ILE A 235 -1.35 -9.88 2.84
CA ILE A 235 0.12 -9.86 2.70
C ILE A 235 0.61 -9.68 1.26
N LYS A 236 -0.27 -9.60 0.26
CA LYS A 236 0.13 -9.53 -1.16
C LYS A 236 1.07 -8.36 -1.45
N TRP A 237 0.82 -7.19 -0.86
CA TRP A 237 1.67 -6.01 -1.01
C TRP A 237 3.00 -6.13 -0.25
N SER A 238 3.07 -6.95 0.82
CA SER A 238 4.26 -7.10 1.67
C SER A 238 5.50 -7.50 0.88
N ARG A 239 5.37 -8.42 -0.09
CA ARG A 239 6.52 -8.83 -0.92
C ARG A 239 7.08 -7.71 -1.77
N ALA A 240 6.24 -6.83 -2.30
CA ALA A 240 6.70 -5.68 -3.05
C ALA A 240 7.53 -4.76 -2.12
N PHE A 241 6.95 -4.39 -0.99
CA PHE A 241 7.62 -3.51 -0.03
C PHE A 241 8.88 -4.13 0.57
N CYS A 242 8.80 -5.34 1.12
CA CYS A 242 9.91 -5.97 1.84
C CYS A 242 11.10 -6.33 0.94
N ASN A 243 10.86 -6.79 -0.30
CA ASN A 243 11.97 -7.04 -1.23
C ASN A 243 12.67 -5.75 -1.62
N THR A 244 11.91 -4.69 -1.91
CA THR A 244 12.48 -3.38 -2.24
C THR A 244 13.20 -2.77 -1.04
N LEU A 245 12.65 -2.91 0.17
CA LEU A 245 13.29 -2.45 1.40
C LEU A 245 14.63 -3.17 1.64
N ALA A 246 14.67 -4.48 1.43
CA ALA A 246 15.91 -5.26 1.54
C ALA A 246 16.95 -4.84 0.48
N ALA A 247 16.50 -4.57 -0.75
CA ALA A 247 17.38 -4.18 -1.85
C ALA A 247 17.93 -2.76 -1.69
N GLU A 248 17.11 -1.80 -1.30
CA GLU A 248 17.44 -0.37 -1.38
C GLU A 248 17.60 0.31 -0.01
N GLY A 249 17.01 -0.26 1.04
CA GLY A 249 16.97 0.34 2.37
C GLY A 249 16.02 1.53 2.46
N PHE A 250 16.01 2.16 3.63
CA PHE A 250 15.10 3.27 3.93
C PHE A 250 15.22 4.45 2.95
N TRP A 251 16.44 4.73 2.48
CA TRP A 251 16.74 5.81 1.54
C TRP A 251 16.57 5.42 0.06
N GLY A 252 16.05 4.23 -0.21
CA GLY A 252 15.81 3.73 -1.55
C GLY A 252 14.86 4.59 -2.36
N GLY A 253 15.14 4.76 -3.65
CA GLY A 253 14.29 5.55 -4.55
C GLY A 253 12.88 4.99 -4.67
N HIS A 254 12.72 3.67 -4.65
CA HIS A 254 11.42 3.00 -4.69
C HIS A 254 10.79 2.81 -3.30
N VAL A 255 11.59 2.91 -2.24
CA VAL A 255 11.17 2.79 -0.85
C VAL A 255 10.63 4.12 -0.30
N GLY A 256 11.28 5.24 -0.63
CA GLY A 256 10.94 6.57 -0.12
C GLY A 256 9.45 6.95 -0.25
N PRO A 257 8.77 6.69 -1.38
CA PRO A 257 7.35 7.01 -1.53
C PRO A 257 6.44 6.34 -0.50
N TRP A 258 6.74 5.10 -0.07
CA TRP A 258 5.99 4.41 0.97
C TRP A 258 5.98 5.21 2.28
N PHE A 259 7.08 5.88 2.60
CA PHE A 259 7.26 6.64 3.83
C PHE A 259 6.91 8.13 3.73
N HIS A 260 6.95 8.73 2.53
CA HIS A 260 6.97 10.20 2.42
C HIS A 260 5.93 10.82 1.52
N ARG A 261 5.20 10.04 0.70
CA ARG A 261 4.19 10.62 -0.20
C ARG A 261 2.83 10.66 0.47
N GLU A 262 2.15 11.80 0.38
CA GLU A 262 0.83 11.98 0.99
C GLU A 262 -0.23 11.06 0.36
N LYS A 263 -0.18 10.86 -0.95
CA LYS A 263 -1.23 10.18 -1.69
C LYS A 263 -0.72 8.98 -2.45
N PHE A 264 -1.55 7.95 -2.57
CA PHE A 264 -1.19 6.72 -3.27
C PHE A 264 -2.35 6.12 -4.05
N GLY A 265 -1.98 5.22 -4.97
CA GLY A 265 -2.87 4.25 -5.58
C GLY A 265 -2.08 3.05 -6.09
N LEU A 266 -2.69 1.87 -5.98
CA LEU A 266 -2.06 0.60 -6.35
C LEU A 266 -2.92 -0.09 -7.39
N ASN A 267 -2.28 -0.71 -8.38
CA ASN A 267 -2.92 -1.74 -9.20
C ASN A 267 -2.10 -3.04 -9.12
N PHE A 268 -2.80 -4.16 -9.21
CA PHE A 268 -2.23 -5.50 -9.29
C PHE A 268 -2.58 -6.11 -10.64
N TRP A 269 -1.60 -6.73 -11.28
CA TRP A 269 -1.74 -7.40 -12.56
C TRP A 269 -1.18 -8.81 -12.51
N ASP A 270 -1.99 -9.80 -12.88
CA ASP A 270 -1.57 -11.19 -12.98
C ASP A 270 -0.90 -11.41 -14.33
N THR A 271 0.42 -11.65 -14.35
CA THR A 271 1.17 -11.75 -15.61
C THR A 271 0.87 -13.01 -16.40
N ASP A 272 0.32 -14.03 -15.74
CA ASP A 272 -0.04 -15.30 -16.35
C ASP A 272 -1.24 -15.90 -15.61
N PRO A 273 -2.47 -15.56 -16.05
CA PRO A 273 -3.70 -16.06 -15.45
C PRO A 273 -3.81 -17.58 -15.39
N ALA A 274 -3.17 -18.32 -16.31
CA ALA A 274 -3.22 -19.78 -16.33
C ALA A 274 -2.29 -20.42 -15.29
N ASN A 275 -1.21 -19.74 -14.89
CA ASN A 275 -0.28 -20.24 -13.88
C ASN A 275 -0.67 -19.79 -12.47
N ASN A 276 -1.04 -20.74 -11.59
CA ASN A 276 -1.44 -20.41 -10.21
C ASN A 276 -0.33 -19.68 -9.41
N ASN A 277 0.94 -19.93 -9.71
CA ASN A 277 2.09 -19.32 -9.03
C ASN A 277 2.74 -18.18 -9.84
N SER A 278 1.99 -17.58 -10.77
CA SER A 278 2.42 -16.42 -11.55
C SER A 278 2.80 -15.24 -10.64
N ASN A 279 3.66 -14.37 -11.16
CA ASN A 279 3.92 -13.10 -10.50
C ASN A 279 2.68 -12.21 -10.61
N ALA A 280 2.37 -11.54 -9.50
CA ALA A 280 1.48 -10.40 -9.50
C ALA A 280 2.35 -9.14 -9.56
N VAL A 281 2.26 -8.41 -10.66
CA VAL A 281 2.91 -7.10 -10.78
C VAL A 281 2.09 -6.09 -10.02
N VAL A 282 2.74 -5.32 -9.15
CA VAL A 282 2.15 -4.19 -8.43
C VAL A 282 2.71 -2.92 -9.03
N ARG A 283 1.84 -2.13 -9.64
CA ARG A 283 2.17 -0.75 -9.99
C ARG A 283 1.69 0.17 -8.88
N ALA A 284 2.63 0.81 -8.21
CA ALA A 284 2.36 1.82 -7.21
C ALA A 284 2.53 3.21 -7.82
N LYS A 285 1.53 4.06 -7.65
CA LYS A 285 1.55 5.47 -8.01
C LYS A 285 1.45 6.32 -6.76
N TRP A 286 2.26 7.37 -6.70
CA TRP A 286 2.34 8.26 -5.55
C TRP A 286 2.29 9.71 -5.97
N THR A 287 1.60 10.55 -5.20
CA THR A 287 1.52 12.00 -5.44
C THR A 287 1.28 12.76 -4.14
N GLY A 288 0.87 14.03 -4.23
CA GLY A 288 0.67 14.93 -3.10
C GLY A 288 1.98 15.42 -2.51
N LYS A 289 1.91 16.01 -1.33
CA LYS A 289 3.07 16.58 -0.64
C LYS A 289 4.15 15.51 -0.43
N LEU A 290 5.39 15.85 -0.76
CA LEU A 290 6.56 15.09 -0.33
C LEU A 290 6.92 15.55 1.08
N MET A 291 6.74 14.67 2.05
CA MET A 291 7.01 14.98 3.45
C MET A 291 8.53 14.95 3.72
N PRO A 292 9.06 15.90 4.50
CA PRO A 292 10.48 15.92 4.82
C PRO A 292 10.85 14.71 5.67
N ASN A 293 12.04 14.16 5.50
CA ASN A 293 12.48 13.02 6.29
C ASN A 293 12.74 13.45 7.76
N LEU A 294 12.28 12.66 8.74
CA LEU A 294 12.64 12.91 10.15
C LEU A 294 14.11 12.58 10.45
N PHE A 295 14.69 11.69 9.66
CA PHE A 295 16.05 11.24 9.78
C PHE A 295 16.93 12.02 8.82
N LYS A 296 18.17 12.34 9.21
CA LYS A 296 19.16 12.84 8.28
C LYS A 296 19.80 11.65 7.59
N LYS A 297 19.96 11.72 6.26
CA LYS A 297 20.72 10.71 5.53
C LYS A 297 22.18 10.73 6.05
N PRO A 298 22.72 9.59 6.51
CA PRO A 298 24.12 9.50 6.92
C PRO A 298 25.09 9.85 5.79
#